data_AF-A0A955H7K1-F1
#
_entry.id   AF-A0A955H7K1-F1
#
_cell.length_a   1.000
_cell.length_b   1.000
_cell.length_c   1.000
_cell.angle_alpha   90.00
_cell.angle_beta   90.00
_cell.angle_gamma   90.00
#
_symmetry.space_group_name_H-M   'P 1'
#
loop_
_entity.id
_entity.type
_entity.pdbx_description
1 polymer ?
#
loop_
_entity_poly.entity_id
_entity_poly.type
_entity_poly.pdbx_seq_one_letter_code
_entity_poly.pdbx_strand_id
1 'polypeptide(L)'
;MKNFVTVVLFVMLVAGVVLFFWQGGGEEVTEVEDVVGVGDEQLETAPGNDPKNAAYLIEGQRVQLVDGYVESEVAPDSASKLITRYFGNELVTDLDGDGDEDVAFVLTQETGGTGTFYYAVAALQTEEGYVGSDGFLLGDRIAPQPTTLSPNPRHVRVVVFNYADRAPGEPMTTQPSVGKSAYLKIVPEINTWAVVAPDFEGESAL
;
A
#
# COMPACT_ATOMS: atom_id res chain seq x y z
N MET A 1 -14.93 -7.81 66.53
CA MET A 1 -15.67 -8.79 65.68
C MET A 1 -15.82 -8.35 64.22
N LYS A 2 -15.95 -7.06 63.89
CA LYS A 2 -16.05 -6.59 62.49
C LYS A 2 -14.76 -6.74 61.65
N ASN A 3 -13.58 -6.64 62.25
CA ASN A 3 -12.31 -6.61 61.50
C ASN A 3 -11.73 -8.01 61.23
N PHE A 4 -12.25 -9.05 61.90
CA PHE A 4 -11.83 -10.44 61.72
C PHE A 4 -12.54 -11.11 60.53
N VAL A 5 -13.80 -10.71 60.27
CA VAL A 5 -14.60 -11.22 59.14
C VAL A 5 -14.11 -10.69 57.79
N THR A 6 -13.62 -9.45 57.73
CA THR A 6 -13.10 -8.83 56.51
C THR A 6 -11.77 -9.42 56.05
N VAL A 7 -10.89 -9.83 56.98
CA VAL A 7 -9.59 -10.46 56.64
C VAL A 7 -9.78 -11.89 56.12
N VAL A 8 -10.74 -12.64 56.67
CA VAL A 8 -11.04 -14.02 56.22
C VAL A 8 -11.67 -14.03 54.81
N LEU A 9 -12.51 -13.05 54.47
CA LEU A 9 -13.11 -12.91 53.14
C LEU A 9 -12.08 -12.52 52.06
N PHE A 10 -11.06 -11.72 52.41
CA PHE A 10 -10.03 -11.32 51.45
C PHE A 10 -9.04 -12.46 51.15
N VAL A 11 -8.70 -13.29 52.14
CA VAL A 11 -7.81 -14.45 51.96
C VAL A 11 -8.46 -15.56 51.12
N MET A 12 -9.78 -15.78 51.26
CA MET A 12 -10.50 -16.74 50.39
C MET A 12 -10.63 -16.26 48.94
N LEU A 13 -10.72 -14.94 48.71
CA LEU A 13 -10.83 -14.37 47.36
C LEU A 13 -9.48 -14.43 46.62
N VAL A 14 -8.36 -14.25 47.31
CA VAL A 14 -7.01 -14.42 46.73
C VAL A 14 -6.69 -15.90 46.47
N ALA A 15 -7.07 -16.82 47.37
CA ALA A 15 -6.88 -18.26 47.15
C ALA A 15 -7.73 -18.81 45.98
N GLY A 16 -8.96 -18.31 45.80
CA GLY A 16 -9.83 -18.69 44.69
C GLY A 16 -9.31 -18.22 43.31
N VAL A 17 -8.69 -17.04 43.25
CA VAL A 17 -8.11 -16.51 42.00
C VAL A 17 -6.82 -17.26 41.63
N VAL A 18 -5.99 -17.63 42.60
CA VAL A 18 -4.76 -18.43 42.33
C VAL A 18 -5.09 -19.86 41.85
N LEU A 19 -6.15 -20.48 42.37
CA LEU A 19 -6.63 -21.79 41.88
C LEU A 19 -7.23 -21.69 40.46
N PHE A 20 -7.89 -20.58 40.12
CA PHE A 20 -8.45 -20.36 38.78
C PHE A 20 -7.36 -20.21 37.70
N PHE A 21 -6.22 -19.57 38.04
CA PHE A 21 -5.09 -19.44 37.12
C PHE A 21 -4.20 -20.68 37.01
N TRP A 22 -4.33 -21.67 37.90
CA TRP A 22 -3.56 -22.92 37.83
C TRP A 22 -4.31 -24.07 37.13
N GLN A 23 -5.59 -23.88 36.77
CA GLN A 23 -6.41 -24.91 36.13
C GLN A 23 -6.58 -24.71 34.61
N GLY A 24 -5.91 -23.72 34.02
CA GLY A 24 -6.09 -23.32 32.62
C GLY A 24 -4.83 -23.32 31.75
N GLY A 25 -3.89 -24.25 31.97
CA GLY A 25 -2.65 -24.29 31.17
C GLY A 25 -1.98 -25.65 31.19
N GLY A 26 -2.34 -26.50 30.22
CA GLY A 26 -1.72 -27.79 30.00
C GLY A 26 -2.40 -28.53 28.85
N GLU A 27 -2.26 -28.02 27.62
CA GLU A 27 -2.51 -28.84 26.45
C GLU A 27 -1.28 -29.71 26.19
N GLU A 28 -1.45 -31.00 26.40
CA GLU A 28 -0.50 -32.05 26.07
C GLU A 28 -0.45 -32.21 24.55
N VAL A 29 0.70 -31.92 23.95
CA VAL A 29 0.91 -32.11 22.50
C VAL A 29 1.12 -33.59 22.24
N THR A 30 0.04 -34.30 21.90
CA THR A 30 0.12 -35.63 21.30
C THR A 30 0.58 -35.50 19.85
N GLU A 31 1.77 -36.01 19.57
CA GLU A 31 2.28 -36.25 18.22
C GLU A 31 1.37 -37.28 17.52
N VAL A 32 0.68 -36.88 16.45
CA VAL A 32 -0.07 -37.80 15.58
C VAL A 32 0.32 -37.54 14.14
N GLU A 33 0.68 -38.63 13.48
CA GLU A 33 1.29 -38.76 12.16
C GLU A 33 0.43 -38.21 11.00
N ASP A 34 1.13 -37.58 10.06
CA ASP A 34 0.92 -37.44 8.61
C ASP A 34 -0.46 -37.83 8.03
N VAL A 35 -1.26 -36.82 7.64
CA VAL A 35 -2.29 -36.95 6.61
C VAL A 35 -2.24 -35.72 5.70
N VAL A 36 -1.72 -35.93 4.49
CA VAL A 36 -1.79 -35.01 3.36
C VAL A 36 -3.24 -34.65 3.05
N GLY A 37 -3.61 -33.39 3.32
CA GLY A 37 -4.88 -32.79 2.92
C GLY A 37 -4.61 -31.40 2.35
N VAL A 38 -4.44 -31.31 1.04
CA VAL A 38 -4.36 -30.05 0.30
C VAL A 38 -5.75 -29.42 0.30
N GLY A 39 -5.96 -28.44 1.17
CA GLY A 39 -7.07 -27.48 1.10
C GLY A 39 -6.45 -26.09 1.05
N ASP A 40 -6.68 -25.37 -0.05
CA ASP A 40 -6.25 -23.99 -0.23
C ASP A 40 -6.97 -23.10 0.80
N GLU A 41 -6.41 -22.96 1.99
CA GLU A 41 -6.81 -21.90 2.93
C GLU A 41 -6.20 -20.59 2.44
N GLN A 42 -7.05 -19.81 1.79
CA GLN A 42 -6.79 -18.43 1.40
C GLN A 42 -6.42 -17.63 2.66
N LEU A 43 -5.13 -17.41 2.88
CA LEU A 43 -4.60 -16.61 3.99
C LEU A 43 -5.22 -15.21 3.90
N GLU A 44 -6.10 -14.90 4.83
CA GLU A 44 -6.59 -13.54 5.06
C GLU A 44 -5.41 -12.72 5.58
N THR A 45 -4.74 -12.00 4.67
CA THR A 45 -3.58 -11.17 4.99
C THR A 45 -3.98 -10.13 6.03
N ALA A 46 -3.30 -10.11 7.17
CA ALA A 46 -3.51 -9.10 8.20
C ALA A 46 -3.51 -7.69 7.58
N PRO A 47 -4.37 -6.76 8.06
CA PRO A 47 -4.35 -5.37 7.61
C PRO A 47 -2.94 -4.81 7.81
N GLY A 48 -2.25 -4.54 6.70
CA GLY A 48 -0.82 -4.21 6.68
C GLY A 48 -0.03 -5.04 5.66
N ASN A 49 -0.37 -6.30 5.40
CA ASN A 49 0.46 -7.17 4.53
C ASN A 49 0.08 -7.15 3.04
N ASP A 50 -0.90 -6.34 2.64
CA ASP A 50 -1.29 -6.13 1.24
C ASP A 50 -1.20 -4.63 0.90
N PRO A 51 -0.50 -4.20 -0.16
CA PRO A 51 -0.47 -2.80 -0.58
C PRO A 51 -1.88 -2.23 -0.84
N LYS A 52 -2.85 -3.07 -1.19
CA LYS A 52 -4.26 -2.68 -1.37
C LYS A 52 -4.97 -2.28 -0.07
N ASN A 53 -4.34 -2.49 1.08
CA ASN A 53 -4.82 -2.12 2.41
C ASN A 53 -3.96 -1.04 3.09
N ALA A 54 -3.06 -0.38 2.34
CA ALA A 54 -2.20 0.68 2.86
C ALA A 54 -2.81 2.09 2.66
N ALA A 55 -2.20 3.07 3.33
CA ALA A 55 -2.52 4.49 3.15
C ALA A 55 -1.49 5.19 2.25
N TYR A 56 -1.97 6.03 1.33
CA TYR A 56 -1.18 6.79 0.37
C TYR A 56 -1.44 8.29 0.49
N LEU A 57 -0.50 9.12 0.09
CA LEU A 57 -0.67 10.58 0.06
C LEU A 57 -0.99 11.06 -1.36
N ILE A 58 -2.26 11.28 -1.67
CA ILE A 58 -2.71 11.72 -3.00
C ILE A 58 -3.08 13.20 -2.93
N GLU A 59 -2.40 14.05 -3.70
CA GLU A 59 -2.59 15.51 -3.69
C GLU A 59 -2.52 16.14 -2.28
N GLY A 60 -1.67 15.59 -1.42
CA GLY A 60 -1.52 16.03 -0.03
C GLY A 60 -2.60 15.53 0.93
N GLN A 61 -3.55 14.71 0.46
CA GLN A 61 -4.57 14.06 1.29
C GLN A 61 -4.21 12.61 1.55
N ARG A 62 -4.32 12.17 2.81
CA ARG A 62 -4.11 10.77 3.17
C ARG A 62 -5.32 9.94 2.76
N VAL A 63 -5.10 8.94 1.92
CA VAL A 63 -6.11 8.05 1.36
C VAL A 63 -5.83 6.63 1.85
N GLN A 64 -6.66 6.12 2.77
CA GLN A 64 -6.60 4.74 3.25
C GLN A 64 -7.40 3.85 2.31
N LEU A 65 -6.75 2.89 1.66
CA LEU A 65 -7.45 1.87 0.88
C LEU A 65 -7.94 0.75 1.80
N VAL A 66 -9.06 0.15 1.42
CA VAL A 66 -9.54 -1.12 1.95
C VAL A 66 -9.82 -2.01 0.75
N ASP A 67 -9.07 -3.10 0.62
CA ASP A 67 -9.08 -4.02 -0.52
C ASP A 67 -9.00 -3.30 -1.88
N GLY A 68 -8.15 -2.27 -1.94
CA GLY A 68 -7.85 -1.51 -3.14
C GLY A 68 -8.93 -0.49 -3.50
N TYR A 69 -9.81 -0.13 -2.56
CA TYR A 69 -10.90 0.80 -2.80
C TYR A 69 -11.12 1.75 -1.62
N VAL A 70 -11.49 2.98 -1.93
CA VAL A 70 -12.09 3.91 -0.96
C VAL A 70 -12.96 4.91 -1.68
N GLU A 71 -14.07 5.26 -1.02
CA GLU A 71 -15.03 6.25 -1.49
C GLU A 71 -15.34 7.24 -0.38
N SER A 72 -15.37 8.52 -0.72
CA SER A 72 -15.76 9.61 0.19
C SER A 72 -16.57 10.67 -0.54
N GLU A 73 -17.26 11.54 0.18
CA GLU A 73 -17.97 12.66 -0.42
C GLU A 73 -17.01 13.83 -0.67
N VAL A 74 -17.13 14.49 -1.82
CA VAL A 74 -16.28 15.67 -2.13
C VAL A 74 -16.65 16.90 -1.29
N ALA A 75 -17.87 16.93 -0.74
CA ALA A 75 -18.38 17.93 0.19
C ALA A 75 -19.55 17.32 0.99
N PRO A 76 -19.87 17.84 2.19
CA PRO A 76 -21.03 17.38 2.95
C PRO A 76 -22.31 17.40 2.09
N ASP A 77 -23.05 16.29 2.07
CA ASP A 77 -24.29 16.10 1.31
C ASP A 77 -24.13 16.19 -0.22
N SER A 78 -22.91 16.03 -0.74
CA SER A 78 -22.66 16.02 -2.17
C SER A 78 -23.10 14.71 -2.83
N ALA A 79 -23.79 14.81 -3.96
CA ALA A 79 -24.05 13.66 -4.83
C ALA A 79 -22.77 13.13 -5.52
N SER A 80 -21.75 13.98 -5.63
CA SER A 80 -20.45 13.62 -6.21
C SER A 80 -19.58 12.91 -5.17
N LYS A 81 -18.95 11.81 -5.61
CA LYS A 81 -18.05 11.00 -4.78
C LYS A 81 -16.61 11.16 -5.27
N LEU A 82 -15.69 11.14 -4.30
CA LEU A 82 -14.27 10.94 -4.51
C LEU A 82 -13.98 9.45 -4.37
N ILE A 83 -13.71 8.79 -5.48
CA ILE A 83 -13.40 7.35 -5.52
C ILE A 83 -11.92 7.22 -5.83
N THR A 84 -11.17 6.53 -4.97
CA THR A 84 -9.80 6.08 -5.27
C THR A 84 -9.77 4.57 -5.37
N ARG A 85 -9.18 4.04 -6.44
CA ARG A 85 -9.15 2.60 -6.71
C ARG A 85 -7.76 2.14 -7.14
N TYR A 86 -7.38 0.96 -6.69
CA TYR A 86 -6.25 0.21 -7.20
C TYR A 86 -6.46 -0.14 -8.69
N PHE A 87 -5.56 0.33 -9.56
CA PHE A 87 -5.61 0.05 -10.99
C PHE A 87 -4.77 -1.18 -11.37
N GLY A 88 -3.61 -1.34 -10.74
CA GLY A 88 -2.61 -2.36 -11.07
C GLY A 88 -1.40 -1.78 -11.77
N ASN A 89 -0.89 -2.48 -12.78
CA ASN A 89 0.36 -2.16 -13.47
C ASN A 89 1.59 -2.25 -12.55
N GLU A 90 1.64 -3.35 -11.80
CA GLU A 90 2.62 -3.58 -10.74
C GLU A 90 4.02 -3.82 -11.28
N LEU A 91 4.99 -3.30 -10.55
CA LEU A 91 6.39 -3.68 -10.58
C LEU A 91 6.78 -4.06 -9.13
N VAL A 92 7.04 -5.35 -8.91
CA VAL A 92 7.56 -5.86 -7.65
C VAL A 92 9.08 -5.84 -7.71
N THR A 93 9.73 -5.11 -6.81
CA THR A 93 11.20 -4.94 -6.76
C THR A 93 11.61 -4.22 -5.49
N ASP A 94 12.85 -4.37 -5.06
CA ASP A 94 13.47 -3.55 -4.01
C ASP A 94 13.60 -2.08 -4.48
N LEU A 95 12.78 -1.17 -3.92
CA LEU A 95 12.71 0.25 -4.29
C LEU A 95 13.60 1.14 -3.41
N ASP A 96 13.80 0.78 -2.14
CA ASP A 96 14.50 1.62 -1.16
C ASP A 96 15.92 1.13 -0.82
N GLY A 97 16.20 -0.14 -1.06
CA GLY A 97 17.49 -0.77 -0.90
C GLY A 97 17.75 -1.53 0.36
N ASP A 98 16.72 -1.84 1.13
CA ASP A 98 16.83 -2.66 2.33
C ASP A 98 16.93 -4.18 2.05
N GLY A 99 16.54 -4.60 0.83
CA GLY A 99 16.61 -5.98 0.36
C GLY A 99 15.28 -6.73 0.39
N ASP A 100 14.21 -6.11 0.90
CA ASP A 100 12.85 -6.65 0.82
C ASP A 100 12.19 -6.25 -0.51
N GLU A 101 11.18 -7.01 -0.95
CA GLU A 101 10.44 -6.70 -2.16
C GLU A 101 9.34 -5.67 -1.88
N ASP A 102 9.41 -4.53 -2.55
CA ASP A 102 8.38 -3.50 -2.54
C ASP A 102 7.50 -3.58 -3.79
N VAL A 103 6.45 -2.75 -3.83
CA VAL A 103 5.54 -2.70 -4.99
C VAL A 103 5.32 -1.26 -5.47
N ALA A 104 5.66 -1.00 -6.74
CA ALA A 104 5.27 0.21 -7.44
C ALA A 104 4.07 -0.08 -8.36
N PHE A 105 3.02 0.74 -8.30
CA PHE A 105 1.79 0.49 -9.06
C PHE A 105 1.00 1.79 -9.28
N VAL A 106 -0.17 1.67 -9.93
CA VAL A 106 -1.02 2.80 -10.28
C VAL A 106 -2.34 2.78 -9.50
N LEU A 107 -2.74 3.96 -9.04
CA LEU A 107 -4.08 4.25 -8.53
C LEU A 107 -4.86 5.09 -9.54
N THR A 108 -6.18 4.90 -9.61
CA THR A 108 -7.08 5.85 -10.24
C THR A 108 -7.84 6.67 -9.21
N GLN A 109 -8.19 7.91 -9.57
CA GLN A 109 -9.09 8.74 -8.79
C GLN A 109 -10.16 9.40 -9.67
N GLU A 110 -11.40 9.38 -9.20
CA GLU A 110 -12.56 10.03 -9.81
C GLU A 110 -13.14 11.03 -8.80
N THR A 111 -13.31 12.30 -9.18
CA THR A 111 -13.73 13.40 -8.29
C THR A 111 -15.17 13.87 -8.53
N GLY A 112 -16.02 12.99 -9.08
CA GLY A 112 -17.41 13.28 -9.39
C GLY A 112 -17.67 14.05 -10.70
N GLY A 113 -16.66 14.17 -11.55
CA GLY A 113 -16.76 14.61 -12.94
C GLY A 113 -16.70 13.44 -13.93
N THR A 114 -16.24 13.70 -15.16
CA THR A 114 -15.97 12.65 -16.19
C THR A 114 -14.49 12.28 -16.30
N GLY A 115 -13.64 12.93 -15.52
CA GLY A 115 -12.20 12.69 -15.50
C GLY A 115 -11.86 11.49 -14.62
N THR A 116 -10.81 10.78 -15.01
CA THR A 116 -10.20 9.71 -14.21
C THR A 116 -8.71 10.01 -14.20
N PHE A 117 -8.19 10.37 -13.03
CA PHE A 117 -6.79 10.73 -12.85
C PHE A 117 -5.99 9.49 -12.46
N TYR A 118 -4.78 9.38 -12.96
CA TYR A 118 -3.89 8.24 -12.71
C TYR A 118 -2.68 8.69 -11.92
N TYR A 119 -2.39 7.99 -10.82
CA TYR A 119 -1.29 8.31 -9.91
C TYR A 119 -0.35 7.12 -9.78
N ALA A 120 0.95 7.35 -9.94
CA ALA A 120 1.98 6.39 -9.58
C ALA A 120 2.24 6.44 -8.07
N VAL A 121 2.26 5.29 -7.42
CA VAL A 121 2.54 5.12 -5.98
C VAL A 121 3.50 3.97 -5.76
N ALA A 122 4.22 4.00 -4.64
CA ALA A 122 4.96 2.87 -4.10
C ALA A 122 4.35 2.44 -2.77
N ALA A 123 4.44 1.14 -2.49
CA ALA A 123 4.21 0.57 -1.18
C ALA A 123 5.53 -0.09 -0.76
N LEU A 124 6.17 0.47 0.27
CA LEU A 124 7.40 -0.08 0.82
C LEU A 124 7.05 -1.14 1.87
N GLN A 125 7.64 -2.32 1.76
CA GLN A 125 7.44 -3.39 2.74
C GLN A 125 8.21 -3.05 4.01
N THR A 126 7.57 -3.24 5.17
CA THR A 126 8.23 -3.11 6.47
C THR A 126 7.83 -4.28 7.37
N GLU A 127 8.48 -4.44 8.53
CA GLU A 127 8.09 -5.47 9.51
C GLU A 127 6.61 -5.33 9.97
N GLU A 128 6.05 -4.12 9.93
CA GLU A 128 4.68 -3.82 10.34
C GLU A 128 3.68 -3.86 9.16
N GLY A 129 4.17 -4.15 7.95
CA GLY A 129 3.39 -4.15 6.71
C GLY A 129 3.78 -3.04 5.74
N TYR A 130 2.97 -2.82 4.71
CA TYR A 130 3.20 -1.85 3.65
C TYR A 130 2.96 -0.41 4.08
N VAL A 131 3.92 0.46 3.78
CA VAL A 131 3.82 1.91 3.96
C VAL A 131 3.76 2.59 2.59
N GLY A 132 2.64 3.25 2.29
CA GLY A 132 2.41 3.90 1.01
C GLY A 132 3.10 5.25 0.87
N SER A 133 3.58 5.56 -0.34
CA SER A 133 4.23 6.81 -0.73
C SER A 133 3.22 7.92 -1.05
N ASP A 134 3.75 9.07 -1.52
CA ASP A 134 2.95 10.03 -2.27
C ASP A 134 2.57 9.54 -3.67
N GLY A 135 1.46 10.08 -4.19
CA GLY A 135 0.97 9.84 -5.53
C GLY A 135 1.51 10.86 -6.51
N PHE A 136 2.34 10.42 -7.46
CA PHE A 136 2.76 11.24 -8.59
C PHE A 136 1.71 11.21 -9.70
N LEU A 137 1.15 12.37 -10.06
CA LEU A 137 0.13 12.46 -11.12
C LEU A 137 0.74 12.15 -12.51
N LEU A 138 0.26 11.07 -13.13
CA LEU A 138 0.63 10.68 -14.50
C LEU A 138 -0.21 11.44 -15.55
N GLY A 139 -1.50 11.64 -15.27
CA GLY A 139 -2.42 12.41 -16.14
C GLY A 139 -3.91 12.06 -15.97
N ASP A 140 -4.76 12.69 -16.82
CA ASP A 140 -6.21 12.46 -16.91
C ASP A 140 -6.54 11.57 -18.13
N ARG A 141 -7.24 10.45 -17.89
CA ARG A 141 -7.69 9.49 -18.91
C ARG A 141 -6.58 9.11 -19.89
N ILE A 142 -5.42 8.80 -19.34
CA ILE A 142 -4.28 8.23 -20.06
C ILE A 142 -4.54 6.75 -20.36
N ALA A 143 -3.68 6.14 -21.19
CA ALA A 143 -3.65 4.69 -21.35
C ALA A 143 -2.37 4.13 -20.72
N PRO A 144 -2.43 3.57 -19.50
CA PRO A 144 -1.27 2.95 -18.86
C PRO A 144 -0.65 1.82 -19.70
N GLN A 145 0.66 1.73 -19.65
CA GLN A 145 1.49 0.70 -20.29
C GLN A 145 2.43 0.10 -19.22
N PRO A 146 3.13 -1.02 -19.48
CA PRO A 146 3.91 -1.71 -18.45
C PRO A 146 4.83 -0.79 -17.64
N THR A 147 4.74 -0.89 -16.31
CA THR A 147 5.73 -0.31 -15.39
C THR A 147 6.98 -1.17 -15.40
N THR A 148 8.15 -0.56 -15.57
CA THR A 148 9.43 -1.29 -15.63
C THR A 148 10.50 -0.60 -14.81
N LEU A 149 11.61 -1.29 -14.53
CA LEU A 149 12.84 -0.60 -14.14
C LEU A 149 13.43 0.15 -15.34
N SER A 150 14.17 1.21 -15.05
CA SER A 150 14.83 2.00 -16.07
C SER A 150 15.92 1.17 -16.78
N PRO A 151 15.97 1.20 -18.14
CA PRO A 151 17.01 0.50 -18.88
C PRO A 151 18.37 1.22 -18.84
N ASN A 152 18.45 2.43 -18.28
CA ASN A 152 19.69 3.18 -18.18
C ASN A 152 20.57 2.58 -17.06
N PRO A 153 21.79 2.10 -17.36
CA PRO A 153 22.65 1.45 -16.37
C PRO A 153 23.13 2.38 -15.25
N ARG A 154 23.00 3.70 -15.40
CA ARG A 154 23.30 4.68 -14.34
C ARG A 154 22.13 4.88 -13.38
N HIS A 155 20.95 4.40 -13.74
CA HIS A 155 19.76 4.52 -12.90
C HIS A 155 19.71 3.35 -11.93
N VAL A 156 19.81 3.66 -10.64
CA VAL A 156 19.68 2.70 -9.54
C VAL A 156 18.28 2.82 -8.96
N ARG A 157 17.46 1.75 -9.11
CA ARG A 157 16.08 1.65 -8.62
C ARG A 157 15.15 2.76 -9.13
N VAL A 158 15.32 3.14 -10.39
CA VAL A 158 14.41 4.10 -11.05
C VAL A 158 13.30 3.31 -11.74
N VAL A 159 12.08 3.56 -11.29
CA VAL A 159 10.85 3.01 -11.86
C VAL A 159 10.42 3.89 -13.03
N VAL A 160 9.96 3.25 -14.11
CA VAL A 160 9.46 3.91 -15.31
C VAL A 160 8.00 3.52 -15.48
N PHE A 161 7.11 4.48 -15.21
CA PHE A 161 5.69 4.35 -15.51
C PHE A 161 5.47 4.78 -16.95
N ASN A 162 5.23 3.80 -17.83
CA ASN A 162 4.95 4.06 -19.25
C ASN A 162 3.44 4.25 -19.45
N TYR A 163 3.08 5.17 -20.33
CA TYR A 163 1.68 5.42 -20.67
C TYR A 163 1.56 6.13 -22.01
N ALA A 164 0.39 6.06 -22.64
CA ALA A 164 0.05 6.95 -23.75
C ALA A 164 -0.85 8.08 -23.26
N ASP A 165 -0.60 9.26 -23.79
CA ASP A 165 -1.43 10.46 -23.64
C ASP A 165 -1.92 10.94 -25.01
N ARG A 166 -2.78 11.95 -25.03
CA ARG A 166 -3.28 12.58 -26.26
C ARG A 166 -2.25 13.57 -26.80
N ALA A 167 -2.29 13.78 -28.11
CA ALA A 167 -1.52 14.85 -28.72
C ALA A 167 -2.08 16.23 -28.30
N PRO A 168 -1.24 17.28 -28.28
CA PRO A 168 -1.70 18.61 -27.90
C PRO A 168 -2.89 19.07 -28.73
N GLY A 169 -3.98 19.45 -28.07
CA GLY A 169 -5.20 19.96 -28.71
C GLY A 169 -6.21 18.89 -29.14
N GLU A 170 -5.91 17.60 -28.98
CA GLU A 170 -6.90 16.55 -29.21
C GLU A 170 -8.01 16.59 -28.15
N PRO A 171 -9.28 16.31 -28.53
CA PRO A 171 -10.38 16.26 -27.57
C PRO A 171 -10.26 15.03 -26.66
N MET A 172 -10.86 15.11 -25.47
CA MET A 172 -10.83 14.01 -24.48
C MET A 172 -11.55 12.73 -24.95
N THR A 173 -12.35 12.82 -26.01
CA THR A 173 -12.98 11.67 -26.69
C THR A 173 -12.02 10.92 -27.61
N THR A 174 -10.88 11.52 -27.98
CA THR A 174 -9.84 10.82 -28.74
C THR A 174 -9.09 9.85 -27.84
N GLN A 175 -8.73 8.69 -28.37
CA GLN A 175 -7.94 7.71 -27.66
C GLN A 175 -6.48 8.20 -27.50
N PRO A 176 -5.88 8.10 -26.30
CA PRO A 176 -4.46 8.39 -26.11
C PRO A 176 -3.58 7.57 -27.06
N SER A 177 -2.56 8.21 -27.66
CA SER A 177 -1.70 7.60 -28.68
C SER A 177 -0.24 8.04 -28.64
N VAL A 178 0.08 9.11 -27.93
CA VAL A 178 1.45 9.64 -27.78
C VAL A 178 2.09 9.01 -26.55
N GLY A 179 3.11 8.17 -26.77
CA GLY A 179 3.87 7.54 -25.68
C GLY A 179 4.59 8.57 -24.81
N LYS A 180 4.49 8.38 -23.49
CA LYS A 180 5.15 9.14 -22.42
C LYS A 180 5.66 8.19 -21.35
N SER A 181 6.61 8.66 -20.57
CA SER A 181 7.18 7.90 -19.45
C SER A 181 7.49 8.85 -18.29
N ALA A 182 7.13 8.46 -17.08
CA ALA A 182 7.59 9.11 -15.85
C ALA A 182 8.68 8.26 -15.20
N TYR A 183 9.87 8.83 -15.04
CA TYR A 183 11.02 8.19 -14.40
C TYR A 183 11.07 8.67 -12.94
N LEU A 184 10.76 7.76 -12.02
CA LEU A 184 10.58 8.06 -10.61
C LEU A 184 11.48 7.19 -9.76
N LYS A 185 12.02 7.76 -8.69
CA LYS A 185 12.80 7.02 -7.68
C LYS A 185 12.28 7.38 -6.30
N ILE A 186 12.10 6.38 -5.43
CA ILE A 186 11.75 6.64 -4.04
C ILE A 186 12.91 7.30 -3.30
N VAL A 187 12.58 8.30 -2.49
CA VAL A 187 13.44 8.90 -1.47
C VAL A 187 13.05 8.27 -0.13
N PRO A 188 13.78 7.25 0.36
CA PRO A 188 13.35 6.43 1.49
C PRO A 188 13.13 7.23 2.77
N GLU A 189 13.91 8.29 2.98
CA GLU A 189 13.87 9.10 4.20
C GLU A 189 12.53 9.82 4.42
N ILE A 190 11.78 10.04 3.35
CA ILE A 190 10.49 10.74 3.38
C ILE A 190 9.36 9.98 2.68
N ASN A 191 9.64 8.79 2.13
CA ASN A 191 8.74 7.95 1.35
C ASN A 191 7.98 8.72 0.25
N THR A 192 8.74 9.47 -0.56
CA THR A 192 8.18 10.21 -1.70
C THR A 192 8.91 9.95 -3.01
N TRP A 193 8.24 10.14 -4.13
CA TRP A 193 8.85 10.12 -5.45
C TRP A 193 9.73 11.34 -5.71
N ALA A 194 10.96 11.10 -6.16
CA ALA A 194 11.79 12.07 -6.86
C ALA A 194 11.73 11.81 -8.37
N VAL A 195 11.57 12.87 -9.16
CA VAL A 195 11.64 12.80 -10.63
C VAL A 195 13.09 12.68 -11.06
N VAL A 196 13.37 11.69 -11.91
CA VAL A 196 14.68 11.46 -12.50
C VAL A 196 14.64 11.87 -13.96
N ALA A 197 15.62 12.67 -14.39
CA ALA A 197 15.75 12.97 -15.81
C ALA A 197 16.27 11.73 -16.57
N PRO A 198 15.62 11.29 -17.66
CA PRO A 198 15.96 10.05 -18.35
C PRO A 198 17.40 10.04 -18.91
N ASP A 199 17.84 11.20 -19.41
CA ASP A 199 19.09 11.40 -20.13
C ASP A 199 19.90 12.56 -19.55
N PHE A 200 20.01 12.66 -18.22
CA PHE A 200 20.82 13.73 -17.63
C PHE A 200 22.32 13.51 -17.94
N GLU A 201 22.83 14.23 -18.93
CA GLU A 201 24.26 14.24 -19.32
C GLU A 201 25.16 15.05 -18.36
N GLY A 202 24.61 15.57 -17.26
CA GLY A 202 25.25 16.58 -16.41
C GLY A 202 26.40 16.10 -15.53
N GLU A 203 26.83 14.85 -15.61
CA GLU A 203 28.18 14.46 -15.18
C GLU A 203 29.12 14.48 -16.38
N SER A 204 29.35 15.69 -16.90
CA SER A 204 30.52 15.95 -17.72
C SER A 204 31.75 15.82 -16.81
N ALA A 205 32.47 14.71 -16.98
CA ALA A 205 33.89 14.49 -16.68
C ALA A 205 34.55 15.39 -15.62
N LEU A 206 34.88 14.78 -14.48
CA LEU A 206 36.10 15.15 -13.74
C LEU A 206 37.12 14.01 -13.84
#